data_AF-A0A7J7C973-F1
#
_entry.id   AF-A0A7J7C973-F1
#
_cell.length_a   1.000
_cell.length_b   1.000
_cell.length_c   1.000
_cell.angle_alpha   90.00
_cell.angle_beta   90.00
_cell.angle_gamma   90.00
#
_symmetry.space_group_name_H-M   'P 1'
#
loop_
_entity.id
_entity.type
_entity.pdbx_description
1 polymer ?
#
loop_
_entity_poly.entity_id
_entity_poly.type
_entity_poly.pdbx_seq_one_letter_code
_entity_poly.pdbx_strand_id
1 'polypeptide(L)'
;MVMLEMKGCGVLAEASINCPLLISLDASFCSQLKGDCLSATVASCPLIESLLLGSCPSAGPGGLYFLCSLPHLTMLDLSYSFFMTLQPVFESCLLLKVLKLQACKSLPCSSLEPLYKEDALPALRELDLSYGTPCQSTMEDLLAFCTQLTHVSLNGCLNMRDINWGSSGSQLSTLPGVYNSSASSSQENMRHPLDQPYHLLQTLNCVGRPKLSKVFIPPAASFCPFVFVKSFSIRQFEGC
;
A
#
# COMPACT_ATOMS: atom_id res chain seq x y z
N MET A 1 9.88 -18.23 22.33
CA MET A 1 9.36 -16.84 22.28
C MET A 1 8.85 -16.60 20.88
N VAL A 2 7.59 -16.18 20.71
CA VAL A 2 6.95 -15.98 19.38
C VAL A 2 6.72 -14.52 19.03
N MET A 3 6.77 -13.62 20.02
CA MET A 3 6.61 -12.18 19.85
C MET A 3 7.66 -11.47 20.67
N LEU A 4 8.28 -10.44 20.11
CA LEU A 4 9.28 -9.60 20.77
C LEU A 4 8.96 -8.13 20.49
N GLU A 5 8.81 -7.36 21.55
CA GLU A 5 8.61 -5.92 21.49
C GLU A 5 9.84 -5.23 22.08
N MET A 6 10.44 -4.34 21.28
CA MET A 6 11.58 -3.50 21.64
C MET A 6 11.26 -2.02 21.38
N LYS A 7 9.97 -1.69 21.38
CA LYS A 7 9.47 -0.38 21.01
C LYS A 7 10.01 0.71 21.94
N GLY A 8 10.44 1.83 21.36
CA GLY A 8 10.88 2.99 22.12
C GLY A 8 12.31 2.88 22.67
N CYS A 9 13.06 1.84 22.28
CA CYS A 9 14.48 1.72 22.61
C CYS A 9 15.34 2.64 21.70
N GLY A 10 15.19 3.96 21.83
CA GLY A 10 15.80 4.94 20.93
C GLY A 10 17.32 4.91 20.85
N VAL A 11 18.01 4.41 21.89
CA VAL A 11 19.48 4.26 21.91
C VAL A 11 19.96 2.87 21.48
N LEU A 12 19.06 1.95 21.15
CA LEU A 12 19.39 0.58 20.75
C LEU A 12 19.99 0.59 19.34
N ALA A 13 21.31 0.46 19.26
CA ALA A 13 22.03 0.35 18.00
C ALA A 13 22.22 -1.10 17.54
N GLU A 14 22.33 -2.02 18.50
CA GLU A 14 22.66 -3.42 18.28
C GLU A 14 21.79 -4.31 19.16
N ALA A 15 21.30 -5.39 18.57
CA ALA A 15 20.55 -6.45 19.24
C ALA A 15 20.88 -7.78 18.55
N SER A 16 21.25 -8.79 19.34
CA SER A 16 21.45 -10.15 18.85
C SER A 16 20.24 -10.99 19.25
N ILE A 17 19.33 -11.19 18.31
CA ILE A 17 18.07 -11.92 18.53
C ILE A 17 18.18 -13.26 17.82
N ASN A 18 18.39 -14.33 18.60
CA ASN A 18 18.41 -15.70 18.09
C ASN A 18 17.15 -16.45 18.55
N CYS A 19 16.02 -16.12 17.92
CA CYS A 19 14.72 -16.68 18.23
C CYS A 19 14.12 -17.33 16.97
N PRO A 20 14.46 -18.59 16.65
CA PRO A 20 14.03 -19.23 15.39
C PRO A 20 12.51 -19.43 15.27
N LEU A 21 11.78 -19.31 16.38
CA LEU A 21 10.31 -19.38 16.45
C LEU A 21 9.64 -18.00 16.54
N LEU A 22 10.38 -16.90 16.32
CA LEU A 22 9.83 -15.56 16.38
C LEU A 22 8.92 -15.30 15.16
N ILE A 23 7.69 -14.90 15.44
CA ILE A 23 6.63 -14.62 14.45
C ILE A 23 6.40 -13.11 14.32
N SER A 24 6.55 -12.35 15.42
CA SER A 24 6.32 -10.91 15.41
C SER A 24 7.46 -10.15 16.09
N LEU A 25 7.94 -9.11 15.42
CA LEU A 25 8.98 -8.20 15.91
C LEU A 25 8.49 -6.76 15.80
N ASP A 26 8.32 -6.08 16.94
CA ASP A 26 8.15 -4.63 16.99
C ASP A 26 9.45 -3.97 17.45
N ALA A 27 10.11 -3.27 16.53
CA ALA A 27 11.29 -2.47 16.82
C ALA A 27 11.05 -0.98 16.52
N SER A 28 9.80 -0.53 16.61
CA SER A 28 9.43 0.84 16.32
C SER A 28 10.08 1.83 17.31
N PHE A 29 10.39 3.04 16.85
CA PHE A 29 11.02 4.12 17.60
C PHE A 29 12.44 3.79 18.11
N CYS A 30 13.13 2.85 17.45
CA CYS A 30 14.54 2.54 17.69
C CYS A 30 15.41 3.36 16.73
N SER A 31 15.68 4.61 17.09
CA SER A 31 16.31 5.57 16.16
C SER A 31 17.75 5.25 15.79
N GLN A 32 18.46 4.47 16.60
CA GLN A 32 19.84 4.04 16.32
C GLN A 32 19.93 2.63 15.70
N LEU A 33 18.82 1.93 15.52
CA LEU A 33 18.81 0.56 15.00
C LEU A 33 19.24 0.54 13.54
N LYS A 34 20.35 -0.14 13.26
CA LYS A 34 20.95 -0.20 11.92
C LYS A 34 20.41 -1.36 11.09
N GLY A 35 20.46 -1.20 9.76
CA GLY A 35 20.08 -2.25 8.80
C GLY A 35 20.85 -3.57 9.00
N ASP A 36 22.13 -3.52 9.36
CA ASP A 36 22.93 -4.73 9.60
C ASP A 36 22.42 -5.54 10.80
N CYS A 37 21.97 -4.86 11.85
CA CYS A 37 21.36 -5.49 13.01
C CYS A 37 20.04 -6.18 12.65
N LEU A 38 19.22 -5.52 11.82
CA LEU A 38 17.98 -6.10 11.30
C LEU A 38 18.27 -7.32 10.43
N SER A 39 19.26 -7.21 9.53
CA SER A 39 19.71 -8.31 8.66
C SER A 39 20.12 -9.55 9.46
N ALA A 40 20.95 -9.38 10.49
CA ALA A 40 21.36 -10.48 11.37
C ALA A 40 20.16 -11.08 12.16
N THR A 41 19.23 -10.23 12.59
CA THR A 41 18.02 -10.65 13.30
C THR A 41 17.12 -11.51 12.41
N VAL A 42 16.80 -11.04 11.20
CA VAL A 42 15.89 -11.75 10.29
C VAL A 42 16.51 -13.05 9.77
N ALA A 43 17.83 -13.10 9.60
CA ALA A 43 18.55 -14.33 9.26
C ALA A 43 18.40 -15.42 10.35
N SER A 44 18.28 -15.00 11.62
CA SER A 44 18.09 -15.91 12.76
C SER A 44 16.62 -16.21 13.06
N CYS A 45 15.69 -15.46 12.45
CA CYS A 45 14.26 -15.50 12.72
C CYS A 45 13.44 -15.60 11.42
N PRO A 46 13.52 -16.72 10.68
CA PRO A 46 12.92 -16.85 9.34
C PRO A 46 11.38 -16.96 9.35
N LEU A 47 10.76 -17.17 10.52
CA LEU A 47 9.31 -17.34 10.67
C LEU A 47 8.56 -16.02 10.93
N ILE A 48 9.22 -14.87 10.84
CA ILE A 48 8.57 -13.58 11.09
C ILE A 48 7.48 -13.34 10.03
N GLU A 49 6.26 -13.17 10.51
CA GLU A 49 5.07 -12.78 9.73
C GLU A 49 4.73 -11.30 9.90
N SER A 50 5.15 -10.68 11.01
CA SER A 50 4.84 -9.27 11.33
C SER A 50 6.10 -8.53 11.77
N LEU A 51 6.46 -7.48 11.02
CA LEU A 51 7.64 -6.66 11.28
C LEU A 51 7.25 -5.18 11.34
N LEU A 52 7.45 -4.56 12.51
CA LEU A 52 7.16 -3.14 12.73
C LEU A 52 8.46 -2.36 12.94
N LEU A 53 8.76 -1.46 12.00
CA LEU A 53 9.96 -0.62 11.97
C LEU A 53 9.58 0.87 11.93
N GLY A 54 8.46 1.23 12.55
CA GLY A 54 8.00 2.61 12.55
C GLY A 54 9.03 3.55 13.19
N SER A 55 9.33 4.70 12.60
CA SER A 55 10.28 5.68 13.13
C SER A 55 11.71 5.12 13.38
N CYS A 56 12.24 4.38 12.40
CA CYS A 56 13.61 3.84 12.42
C CYS A 56 14.52 4.50 11.35
N PRO A 57 14.96 5.77 11.53
CA PRO A 57 15.74 6.51 10.54
C PRO A 57 17.11 5.89 10.22
N SER A 58 17.73 5.18 11.17
CA SER A 58 19.06 4.58 10.99
C SER A 58 19.07 3.20 10.33
N ALA A 59 17.91 2.67 9.92
CA ALA A 59 17.82 1.42 9.15
C ALA A 59 18.65 1.46 7.84
N GLY A 60 19.02 2.68 7.39
CA GLY A 60 20.22 2.91 6.58
C GLY A 60 20.03 2.81 5.06
N PRO A 61 21.05 3.23 4.28
CA PRO A 61 21.03 3.26 2.81
C PRO A 61 21.12 1.88 2.16
N GLY A 62 21.48 0.84 2.94
CA GLY A 62 21.45 -0.57 2.54
C GLY A 62 20.02 -1.10 2.31
N GLY A 63 19.01 -0.26 2.48
CA GLY A 63 17.64 -0.53 2.08
C GLY A 63 16.97 -1.65 2.87
N LEU A 64 15.83 -2.08 2.36
CA LEU A 64 14.99 -3.14 2.92
C LEU A 64 15.35 -4.52 2.35
N TYR A 65 16.56 -4.71 1.81
CA TYR A 65 16.94 -5.96 1.12
C TYR A 65 16.97 -7.18 2.03
N PHE A 66 17.13 -6.99 3.35
CA PHE A 66 17.03 -8.08 4.32
C PHE A 66 15.63 -8.74 4.32
N LEU A 67 14.60 -8.07 3.80
CA LEU A 67 13.26 -8.65 3.67
C LEU A 67 13.23 -9.91 2.79
N CYS A 68 14.22 -10.12 1.92
CA CYS A 68 14.34 -11.35 1.13
C CYS A 68 14.49 -12.61 1.99
N SER A 69 14.90 -12.44 3.25
CA SER A 69 15.04 -13.54 4.23
C SER A 69 13.75 -13.82 5.03
N LEU A 70 12.66 -13.11 4.74
CA LEU A 70 11.37 -13.25 5.43
C LEU A 70 10.26 -13.74 4.47
N PRO A 71 10.27 -15.03 4.08
CA PRO A 71 9.35 -15.57 3.09
C PRO A 71 7.89 -15.59 3.55
N HIS A 72 7.64 -15.47 4.86
CA HIS A 72 6.31 -15.52 5.47
C HIS A 72 5.77 -14.14 5.88
N LEU A 73 6.44 -13.06 5.51
CA LEU A 73 6.04 -11.72 5.93
C LEU A 73 4.67 -11.34 5.36
N THR A 74 3.71 -11.08 6.26
CA THR A 74 2.34 -10.67 5.91
C THR A 74 1.99 -9.26 6.35
N MET A 75 2.70 -8.72 7.34
CA MET A 75 2.52 -7.34 7.83
C MET A 75 3.86 -6.63 7.95
N LEU A 76 3.94 -5.45 7.33
CA LEU A 76 5.10 -4.57 7.38
C LEU A 76 4.66 -3.14 7.69
N ASP A 77 5.23 -2.57 8.75
CA ASP A 77 5.05 -1.16 9.10
C ASP A 77 6.37 -0.40 8.99
N LEU A 78 6.42 0.57 8.07
CA LEU A 78 7.56 1.46 7.84
C LEU A 78 7.20 2.92 8.15
N SER A 79 6.10 3.17 8.85
CA SER A 79 5.58 4.50 9.14
C SER A 79 6.63 5.41 9.77
N TYR A 80 6.57 6.72 9.52
CA TYR A 80 7.48 7.73 10.05
C TYR A 80 8.96 7.48 9.71
N SER A 81 9.23 6.79 8.60
CA SER A 81 10.58 6.53 8.10
C SER A 81 10.90 7.36 6.85
N PHE A 82 12.18 7.45 6.51
CA PHE A 82 12.70 8.30 5.44
C PHE A 82 13.16 7.49 4.22
N PHE A 83 12.46 6.42 3.87
CA PHE A 83 12.78 5.62 2.69
C PHE A 83 12.52 6.41 1.40
N MET A 84 13.42 6.26 0.44
CA MET A 84 13.32 6.89 -0.91
C MET A 84 12.85 5.89 -1.98
N THR A 85 12.82 4.60 -1.66
CA THR A 85 12.36 3.52 -2.55
C THR A 85 11.74 2.39 -1.74
N LEU A 86 10.75 1.73 -2.34
CA LEU A 86 10.10 0.52 -1.81
C LEU A 86 10.44 -0.74 -2.63
N GLN A 87 11.35 -0.62 -3.60
CA GLN A 87 11.70 -1.72 -4.51
C GLN A 87 12.03 -3.05 -3.81
N PRO A 88 12.81 -3.10 -2.70
CA PRO A 88 13.08 -4.37 -2.03
C PRO A 88 11.84 -5.02 -1.41
N VAL A 89 10.82 -4.23 -1.04
CA VAL A 89 9.53 -4.75 -0.55
C VAL A 89 8.78 -5.45 -1.68
N PHE A 90 8.75 -4.82 -2.86
CA PHE A 90 8.09 -5.34 -4.05
C PHE A 90 8.76 -6.62 -4.58
N GLU A 91 10.08 -6.70 -4.50
CA GLU A 91 10.83 -7.88 -4.96
C GLU A 91 10.74 -9.08 -3.98
N SER A 92 10.55 -8.81 -2.68
CA SER A 92 10.70 -9.86 -1.65
C SER A 92 9.39 -10.29 -0.98
N CYS A 93 8.40 -9.41 -0.87
CA CYS A 93 7.27 -9.60 0.04
C CYS A 93 5.98 -10.01 -0.67
N LEU A 94 6.01 -11.07 -1.49
CA LEU A 94 4.85 -11.50 -2.30
C LEU A 94 3.61 -11.92 -1.48
N LEU A 95 3.80 -12.31 -0.22
CA LEU A 95 2.71 -12.68 0.71
C LEU A 95 2.21 -11.52 1.57
N LEU A 96 2.73 -10.30 1.35
CA LEU A 96 2.39 -9.15 2.17
C LEU A 96 0.91 -8.79 2.01
N LYS A 97 0.19 -8.76 3.14
CA LYS A 97 -1.24 -8.42 3.21
C LYS A 97 -1.46 -7.00 3.73
N VAL A 98 -0.57 -6.51 4.59
CA VAL A 98 -0.67 -5.19 5.22
C VAL A 98 0.63 -4.43 5.05
N LEU A 99 0.54 -3.25 4.45
CA LEU A 99 1.67 -2.32 4.31
C LEU A 99 1.30 -0.95 4.87
N LYS A 100 2.07 -0.47 5.85
CA LYS A 100 1.87 0.84 6.47
C LYS A 100 3.04 1.77 6.17
N LEU A 101 2.72 2.93 5.60
CA LEU A 101 3.66 3.95 5.14
C LEU A 101 3.24 5.35 5.64
N GLN A 102 2.66 5.41 6.84
CA GLN A 102 2.16 6.66 7.39
C GLN A 102 3.29 7.68 7.53
N ALA A 103 3.06 8.94 7.17
CA ALA A 103 4.03 10.02 7.28
C ALA A 103 5.39 9.78 6.56
N CYS A 104 5.45 8.89 5.57
CA CYS A 104 6.62 8.68 4.72
C CYS A 104 6.73 9.78 3.63
N LYS A 105 7.08 11.00 4.04
CA LYS A 105 7.10 12.20 3.17
C LYS A 105 8.22 12.21 2.11
N SER A 106 9.22 11.36 2.28
CA SER A 106 10.37 11.25 1.39
C SER A 106 10.12 10.36 0.17
N LEU A 107 9.03 9.58 0.16
CA LEU A 107 8.71 8.70 -0.95
C LEU A 107 8.29 9.52 -2.18
N PRO A 108 8.98 9.41 -3.33
CA PRO A 108 8.53 10.01 -4.57
C PRO A 108 7.21 9.37 -5.03
N CYS A 109 6.42 10.10 -5.83
CA CYS A 109 5.13 9.61 -6.33
C CYS A 109 5.22 8.32 -7.16
N SER A 110 6.36 8.09 -7.83
CA SER A 110 6.62 6.87 -8.59
C SER A 110 6.87 5.63 -7.70
N SER A 111 7.08 5.79 -6.38
CA SER A 111 7.38 4.68 -5.47
C SER A 111 6.28 3.63 -5.37
N LEU A 112 5.04 3.98 -5.76
CA LEU A 112 3.89 3.10 -5.71
C LEU A 112 3.52 2.54 -7.09
N GLU A 113 4.18 2.97 -8.17
CA GLU A 113 3.92 2.48 -9.54
C GLU A 113 3.95 0.95 -9.66
N PRO A 114 4.89 0.22 -9.04
CA PRO A 114 4.91 -1.23 -9.13
C PRO A 114 3.66 -1.91 -8.59
N LEU A 115 2.91 -1.29 -7.67
CA LEU A 115 1.66 -1.86 -7.14
C LEU A 115 0.57 -1.99 -8.20
N TYR A 116 0.52 -1.08 -9.16
CA TYR A 116 -0.55 -1.02 -10.15
C TYR A 116 -0.10 -1.27 -11.59
N LYS A 117 1.20 -1.11 -11.90
CA LYS A 117 1.76 -1.44 -13.23
C LYS A 117 2.26 -2.88 -13.32
N GLU A 118 2.78 -3.41 -12.23
CA GLU A 118 3.50 -4.70 -12.20
C GLU A 118 2.82 -5.73 -11.28
N ASP A 119 1.72 -5.35 -10.61
CA ASP A 119 1.03 -6.16 -9.59
C ASP A 119 2.01 -6.73 -8.55
N ALA A 120 2.98 -5.92 -8.11
CA ALA A 120 4.13 -6.39 -7.35
C ALA A 120 3.78 -6.98 -5.97
N LEU A 121 2.61 -6.61 -5.40
CA LEU A 121 2.10 -7.16 -4.14
C LEU A 121 0.67 -7.72 -4.33
N PRO A 122 0.52 -8.91 -4.93
CA PRO A 122 -0.78 -9.46 -5.30
C PRO A 122 -1.62 -9.87 -4.07
N ALA A 123 -0.96 -10.18 -2.95
CA ALA A 123 -1.61 -10.52 -1.69
C ALA A 123 -2.03 -9.28 -0.87
N LEU A 124 -1.70 -8.06 -1.30
CA LEU A 124 -1.95 -6.85 -0.51
C LEU A 124 -3.44 -6.60 -0.35
N ARG A 125 -3.88 -6.32 0.88
CA ARG A 125 -5.27 -6.07 1.25
C ARG A 125 -5.46 -4.76 2.00
N GLU A 126 -4.47 -4.36 2.79
CA GLU A 126 -4.47 -3.12 3.56
C GLU A 126 -3.26 -2.25 3.19
N LEU A 127 -3.53 -1.00 2.85
CA LEU A 127 -2.52 0.00 2.55
C LEU A 127 -2.82 1.30 3.31
N ASP A 128 -1.86 1.75 4.11
CA ASP A 128 -1.96 3.01 4.83
C ASP A 128 -0.91 4.02 4.32
N LEU A 129 -1.39 5.09 3.68
CA LEU A 129 -0.59 6.22 3.17
C LEU A 129 -0.88 7.52 3.94
N SER A 130 -1.49 7.43 5.12
CA SER A 130 -1.92 8.61 5.89
C SER A 130 -0.77 9.57 6.16
N TYR A 131 -1.03 10.87 6.07
CA TYR A 131 -0.06 11.96 6.26
C TYR A 131 1.14 11.92 5.28
N GLY A 132 1.05 11.11 4.22
CA GLY A 132 1.98 11.11 3.11
C GLY A 132 1.67 12.22 2.10
N THR A 133 2.44 12.22 1.02
CA THR A 133 2.29 13.17 -0.10
C THR A 133 2.14 12.45 -1.45
N PRO A 134 1.29 11.41 -1.58
CA PRO A 134 1.12 10.75 -2.88
C PRO A 134 0.53 11.75 -3.90
N CYS A 135 0.98 11.64 -5.16
CA CYS A 135 0.43 12.44 -6.25
C CYS A 135 -0.99 11.99 -6.58
N GLN A 136 -1.79 12.93 -7.10
CA GLN A 136 -3.17 12.65 -7.52
C GLN A 136 -3.24 11.53 -8.57
N SER A 137 -2.37 11.54 -9.58
CA SER A 137 -2.33 10.51 -10.63
C SER A 137 -2.01 9.12 -10.07
N THR A 138 -0.99 9.03 -9.22
CA THR A 138 -0.62 7.78 -8.52
C THR A 138 -1.80 7.21 -7.75
N MET A 139 -2.60 8.07 -7.12
CA MET A 139 -3.76 7.64 -6.35
C MET A 139 -4.90 7.19 -7.26
N GLU A 140 -5.20 7.93 -8.33
CA GLU A 140 -6.20 7.49 -9.31
C GLU A 140 -5.86 6.12 -9.91
N ASP A 141 -4.60 5.92 -10.31
CA ASP A 141 -4.12 4.64 -10.84
C ASP A 141 -4.22 3.53 -9.79
N LEU A 142 -3.77 3.77 -8.56
CA LEU A 142 -3.81 2.78 -7.48
C LEU A 142 -5.25 2.34 -7.18
N LEU A 143 -6.19 3.28 -7.10
CA LEU A 143 -7.60 2.97 -6.83
C LEU A 143 -8.31 2.34 -8.04
N ALA A 144 -7.82 2.57 -9.27
CA ALA A 144 -8.36 1.99 -10.49
C ALA A 144 -7.86 0.55 -10.72
N PHE A 145 -6.58 0.27 -10.48
CA PHE A 145 -5.95 -0.99 -10.87
C PHE A 145 -5.74 -1.98 -9.71
N CYS A 146 -5.53 -1.51 -8.46
CA CYS A 146 -5.34 -2.40 -7.31
C CYS A 146 -6.68 -2.92 -6.76
N THR A 147 -7.36 -3.77 -7.55
CA THR A 147 -8.69 -4.34 -7.25
C THR A 147 -8.72 -5.21 -6.00
N GLN A 148 -7.55 -5.73 -5.59
CA GLN A 148 -7.38 -6.58 -4.41
C GLN A 148 -7.44 -5.83 -3.08
N LEU A 149 -7.28 -4.50 -3.08
CA LEU A 149 -7.28 -3.71 -1.86
C LEU A 149 -8.67 -3.67 -1.22
N THR A 150 -8.70 -3.98 0.07
CA THR A 150 -9.91 -3.99 0.89
C THR A 150 -9.93 -2.83 1.89
N HIS A 151 -8.75 -2.36 2.33
CA HIS A 151 -8.61 -1.31 3.33
C HIS A 151 -7.57 -0.30 2.85
N VAL A 152 -7.98 0.95 2.64
CA VAL A 152 -7.08 2.03 2.20
C VAL A 152 -7.24 3.22 3.13
N SER A 153 -6.13 3.71 3.68
CA SER A 153 -6.13 4.90 4.53
C SER A 153 -5.32 6.02 3.92
N LEU A 154 -5.97 7.17 3.77
CA LEU A 154 -5.46 8.39 3.11
C LEU A 154 -5.68 9.62 3.99
N ASN A 155 -5.74 9.43 5.31
CA ASN A 155 -5.99 10.52 6.25
C ASN A 155 -4.90 11.58 6.14
N GLY A 156 -5.24 12.87 6.22
CA GLY A 156 -4.26 13.95 6.25
C GLY A 156 -3.43 14.15 4.96
N CYS A 157 -3.75 13.47 3.85
CA CYS A 157 -3.09 13.68 2.56
C CYS A 157 -3.55 15.01 1.93
N LEU A 158 -2.72 16.05 2.04
CA LEU A 158 -3.08 17.45 1.73
C LEU A 158 -3.14 17.81 0.23
N ASN A 159 -2.56 16.98 -0.64
CA ASN A 159 -2.41 17.27 -2.07
C ASN A 159 -3.47 16.62 -2.95
N MET A 160 -4.31 15.76 -2.37
CA MET A 160 -5.39 15.11 -3.12
C MET A 160 -6.65 15.98 -3.14
N ARG A 161 -7.27 16.05 -4.32
CA ARG A 161 -8.58 16.68 -4.49
C ARG A 161 -9.64 15.61 -4.49
N ASP A 162 -10.15 15.23 -5.65
CA ASP A 162 -11.26 14.30 -5.76
C ASP A 162 -10.76 12.85 -5.80
N ILE A 163 -11.57 11.91 -5.32
CA ILE A 163 -11.29 10.47 -5.43
C ILE A 163 -12.34 9.85 -6.33
N ASN A 164 -11.88 9.16 -7.38
CA ASN A 164 -12.71 8.31 -8.22
C ASN A 164 -12.30 6.86 -8.01
N TRP A 165 -13.07 6.12 -7.20
CA TRP A 165 -12.85 4.70 -7.01
C TRP A 165 -13.47 3.94 -8.19
N GLY A 166 -12.80 2.94 -8.78
CA GLY A 166 -13.44 2.03 -9.75
C GLY A 166 -13.89 2.62 -11.10
N SER A 167 -13.41 3.79 -11.51
CA SER A 167 -13.40 4.12 -12.95
C SER A 167 -12.31 3.29 -13.61
N SER A 168 -12.62 2.05 -13.97
CA SER A 168 -11.78 1.31 -14.93
C SER A 168 -11.70 2.17 -16.19
N GLY A 169 -10.49 2.58 -16.57
CA GLY A 169 -10.27 3.57 -17.61
C GLY A 169 -11.09 3.33 -18.87
N SER A 170 -12.11 4.17 -19.09
CA SER A 170 -12.73 4.33 -20.40
C SER A 170 -11.90 5.21 -21.34
N GLN A 171 -10.59 5.35 -21.08
CA GLN A 171 -9.64 6.05 -21.94
C GLN A 171 -8.38 5.21 -22.16
N LEU A 172 -8.56 4.00 -22.69
CA LEU A 172 -7.56 3.40 -23.56
C LEU A 172 -7.75 3.95 -24.99
N SER A 173 -7.66 5.27 -25.15
CA SER A 173 -7.65 5.88 -26.48
C SER A 173 -6.21 5.96 -26.98
N THR A 174 -5.97 5.19 -28.05
CA THR A 174 -4.94 5.35 -29.08
C THR A 174 -3.52 4.87 -28.79
N LEU A 175 -3.32 3.55 -28.94
CA LEU A 175 -2.13 3.06 -29.65
C LEU A 175 -2.39 3.22 -31.16
N PRO A 176 -1.53 3.89 -31.95
CA PRO A 176 -1.70 3.95 -33.40
C PRO A 176 -1.21 2.64 -34.02
N GLY A 177 -2.10 1.65 -34.06
CA GLY A 177 -1.89 0.37 -34.74
C GLY A 177 -2.69 0.29 -36.03
N VAL A 178 -2.01 0.57 -37.15
CA VAL A 178 -2.20 -0.01 -38.49
C VAL A 178 -3.61 0.03 -39.10
N TYR A 179 -3.69 0.85 -40.15
CA TYR A 179 -4.76 1.01 -41.11
C TYR A 179 -5.13 -0.30 -41.86
N ASN A 180 -6.43 -0.40 -42.16
CA ASN A 180 -7.11 -1.26 -43.16
C ASN A 180 -7.17 -2.77 -42.84
N SER A 181 -8.35 -3.42 -42.89
CA SER A 181 -9.23 -3.47 -44.06
C SER A 181 -10.66 -3.95 -43.72
N SER A 182 -11.65 -3.28 -44.31
CA SER A 182 -12.95 -3.77 -44.81
C SER A 182 -13.59 -5.05 -44.24
N ALA A 183 -14.79 -4.92 -43.65
CA ALA A 183 -15.99 -5.67 -44.04
C ALA A 183 -17.22 -5.11 -43.29
N SER A 184 -18.25 -4.76 -44.06
CA SER A 184 -19.61 -4.44 -43.63
C SER A 184 -20.39 -5.71 -43.28
N SER A 185 -21.12 -5.72 -42.16
CA SER A 185 -22.53 -6.13 -42.09
C SER A 185 -23.07 -6.13 -40.66
N SER A 186 -24.33 -5.74 -40.59
CA SER A 186 -25.29 -5.73 -39.49
C SER A 186 -25.33 -6.98 -38.62
N GLN A 187 -25.45 -6.83 -37.30
CA GLN A 187 -26.59 -7.32 -36.50
C GLN A 187 -26.36 -7.09 -35.01
N GLU A 188 -27.43 -6.67 -34.34
CA GLU A 188 -27.55 -6.59 -32.89
C GLU A 188 -27.18 -7.93 -32.24
N ASN A 189 -26.27 -7.89 -31.26
CA ASN A 189 -26.29 -8.91 -30.22
C ASN A 189 -25.74 -8.36 -28.90
N MET A 190 -26.65 -8.33 -27.93
CA MET A 190 -26.47 -8.27 -26.47
C MET A 190 -25.02 -8.29 -25.98
N ARG A 191 -24.48 -7.13 -25.58
CA ARG A 191 -23.27 -7.09 -24.75
C ARG A 191 -23.62 -7.53 -23.34
N HIS A 192 -23.41 -8.81 -23.05
CA HIS A 192 -23.29 -9.32 -21.68
C HIS A 192 -22.17 -8.55 -20.94
N PRO A 193 -22.37 -8.08 -19.70
CA PRO A 193 -21.29 -7.57 -18.87
C PRO A 193 -20.48 -8.76 -18.35
N LEU A 194 -19.53 -9.25 -19.14
CA LEU A 194 -18.54 -10.24 -18.70
C LEU A 194 -17.41 -9.54 -17.94
N ASP A 195 -17.24 -9.94 -16.68
CA ASP A 195 -16.09 -9.75 -15.79
C ASP A 195 -15.52 -8.33 -15.66
N GLN A 196 -16.25 -7.43 -14.99
CA GLN A 196 -15.54 -6.41 -14.21
C GLN A 196 -14.98 -7.10 -12.96
N PRO A 197 -13.66 -7.03 -12.68
CA PRO A 197 -13.12 -7.56 -11.44
C PRO A 197 -13.83 -6.86 -10.28
N TYR A 198 -14.54 -7.63 -9.46
CA TYR A 198 -15.26 -7.11 -8.32
C TYR A 198 -14.24 -6.41 -7.39
N HIS A 199 -14.31 -5.09 -7.31
CA HIS A 199 -13.49 -4.33 -6.36
C HIS A 199 -13.96 -4.65 -4.94
N LEU A 200 -13.08 -5.22 -4.11
CA LEU A 200 -13.41 -5.71 -2.76
C LEU A 200 -13.24 -4.65 -1.66
N LEU A 201 -13.30 -3.36 -1.99
CA LEU A 201 -13.03 -2.29 -1.04
C LEU A 201 -14.06 -2.27 0.10
N GLN A 202 -13.59 -2.48 1.32
CA GLN A 202 -14.38 -2.42 2.54
C GLN A 202 -14.18 -1.06 3.24
N THR A 203 -12.93 -0.60 3.38
CA THR A 203 -12.64 0.62 4.16
C THR A 203 -11.85 1.63 3.34
N LEU A 204 -12.31 2.88 3.29
CA LEU A 204 -11.59 4.02 2.74
C LEU A 204 -11.58 5.18 3.74
N ASN A 205 -10.45 5.40 4.40
CA ASN A 205 -10.29 6.48 5.38
C ASN A 205 -9.70 7.73 4.72
N CYS A 206 -10.33 8.88 4.96
CA CYS A 206 -10.08 10.12 4.22
C CYS A 206 -10.15 11.39 5.09
N VAL A 207 -10.02 11.24 6.41
CA VAL A 207 -10.17 12.28 7.44
C VAL A 207 -9.10 13.37 7.27
N GLY A 208 -9.41 14.63 7.58
CA GLY A 208 -8.40 15.68 7.67
C GLY A 208 -7.82 16.13 6.32
N ARG A 209 -8.59 16.00 5.23
CA ARG A 209 -8.21 16.44 3.89
C ARG A 209 -8.95 17.73 3.50
N PRO A 210 -8.32 18.92 3.59
CA PRO A 210 -9.01 20.18 3.36
C PRO A 210 -9.40 20.42 1.89
N LYS A 211 -8.74 19.74 0.94
CA LYS A 211 -8.98 19.90 -0.51
C LYS A 211 -9.92 18.84 -1.12
N LEU A 212 -10.34 17.85 -0.34
CA LEU A 212 -11.24 16.79 -0.81
C LEU A 212 -12.66 17.35 -0.92
N SER A 213 -13.19 17.45 -2.14
CA SER A 213 -14.55 17.97 -2.37
C SER A 213 -15.54 16.89 -2.77
N LYS A 214 -15.10 15.86 -3.51
CA LYS A 214 -15.94 14.77 -4.00
C LYS A 214 -15.27 13.42 -3.86
N VAL A 215 -16.09 12.40 -3.59
CA VAL A 215 -15.72 10.99 -3.67
C VAL A 215 -16.76 10.27 -4.49
N PHE A 216 -16.33 9.65 -5.60
CA PHE A 216 -17.18 8.83 -6.45
C PHE A 216 -16.88 7.35 -6.19
N ILE A 217 -17.92 6.58 -5.89
CA ILE A 217 -17.88 5.12 -5.72
C ILE A 217 -18.91 4.53 -6.69
N PRO A 218 -18.51 3.73 -7.69
CA PRO A 218 -19.38 3.27 -8.75
C PRO A 218 -20.41 2.27 -8.21
N PRO A 219 -21.59 2.18 -8.84
CA PRO A 219 -22.64 1.25 -8.44
C PRO A 219 -22.19 -0.22 -8.44
N ALA A 220 -21.23 -0.61 -9.28
CA ALA A 220 -20.65 -1.95 -9.28
C ALA A 220 -19.96 -2.32 -7.95
N ALA A 221 -19.44 -1.33 -7.22
CA ALA A 221 -18.91 -1.53 -5.87
C ALA A 221 -20.03 -1.67 -4.80
N SER A 222 -21.28 -1.30 -5.12
CA SER A 222 -22.42 -1.37 -4.18
C SER A 222 -23.18 -2.70 -4.17
N PHE A 223 -22.90 -3.62 -5.11
CA PHE A 223 -23.56 -4.93 -5.20
C PHE A 223 -22.86 -6.05 -4.43
N CYS A 224 -21.71 -5.78 -3.80
CA CYS A 224 -21.11 -6.72 -2.86
C CYS A 224 -21.78 -6.54 -1.49
N PRO A 225 -22.41 -7.58 -0.90
CA PRO A 225 -22.98 -7.52 0.46
C PRO A 225 -21.94 -7.28 1.57
N PHE A 226 -20.66 -7.16 1.19
CA PHE A 226 -19.51 -6.87 2.06
C PHE A 226 -18.89 -5.49 1.85
N VAL A 227 -19.35 -4.70 0.87
CA VAL A 227 -18.93 -3.30 0.71
C VAL A 227 -19.74 -2.44 1.67
N PHE A 228 -19.46 -2.62 2.95
CA PHE A 228 -19.74 -1.60 3.92
C PHE A 228 -18.63 -0.59 3.79
N VAL A 229 -18.85 0.57 3.17
CA VAL A 229 -18.06 1.76 3.53
C VAL A 229 -18.42 2.08 4.99
N LYS A 230 -17.82 1.34 5.92
CA LYS A 230 -18.23 1.24 7.33
C LYS A 230 -17.88 2.51 8.10
N SER A 231 -17.01 3.35 7.55
CA SER A 231 -16.62 4.64 8.08
C SER A 231 -16.09 5.53 6.95
N PHE A 232 -16.98 6.30 6.34
CA PHE A 232 -16.57 7.48 5.58
C PHE A 232 -16.49 8.66 6.56
N SER A 233 -15.34 8.83 7.20
CA SER A 233 -15.16 9.92 8.16
C SER A 233 -14.56 11.14 7.44
N ILE A 234 -15.40 11.98 6.84
CA ILE A 234 -15.00 13.37 6.54
C ILE A 234 -15.24 14.16 7.83
N ARG A 235 -14.16 14.46 8.57
CA ARG A 235 -14.17 15.61 9.48
C ARG A 235 -13.34 16.69 8.82
N GLN A 236 -14.00 17.75 8.35
CA GLN A 236 -13.32 19.03 8.20
C GLN A 236 -12.98 19.49 9.61
N PHE A 237 -11.69 19.68 9.90
CA PHE A 237 -11.30 20.49 11.04
C PHE A 237 -11.66 21.93 10.65
N GLU A 238 -12.84 22.39 11.07
CA GLU A 238 -13.06 23.82 11.25
C GLU A 238 -12.16 24.24 12.41
N GLY A 239 -11.13 25.03 12.10
CA GLY A 239 -10.21 25.55 13.10
C GLY A 239 -10.93 26.42 14.13
N CYS A 240 -10.49 26.33 15.38
CA CYS A 240 -10.51 27.47 16.30
C CYS A 240 -9.20 28.24 16.11
#